data_AF-A0A385DM30-F1
#
_entry.id   AF-A0A385DM30-F1
#
_cell.length_a   1.000
_cell.length_b   1.000
_cell.length_c   1.000
_cell.angle_alpha   90.00
_cell.angle_beta   90.00
_cell.angle_gamma   90.00
#
_symmetry.space_group_name_H-M   'P 1'
#
loop_
_entity.id
_entity.type
_entity.pdbx_description
1 polymer ?
#
loop_
_entity_poly.entity_id
_entity_poly.type
_entity_poly.pdbx_seq_one_letter_code
_entity_poly.pdbx_strand_id
1 'polypeptide(L)' 'MNTVNAVDAPAPVNPALFCHLEWKAEQILGQLRAGYSLVRLSAVYKVPEPHLRERVPEWRRKYPA' A
#
# COMPACT_ATOMS: atom_id res chain seq x y z
N MET A 1 -14.49 25.05 19.65
CA MET A 1 -13.96 25.85 18.53
C MET A 1 -12.43 25.79 18.66
N ASN A 2 -11.58 25.15 17.86
CA ASN A 2 -11.59 24.55 16.51
C ASN A 2 -10.51 23.44 16.50
N THR A 3 -10.78 22.22 16.02
CA THR A 3 -10.36 21.67 14.69
C THR A 3 -8.97 22.11 14.21
N VAL A 4 -7.99 21.18 14.13
CA VAL A 4 -7.24 20.81 12.91
C VAL A 4 -6.28 19.61 13.14
N ASN A 5 -6.54 18.51 12.44
CA ASN A 5 -5.58 17.60 11.79
C ASN A 5 -4.41 17.00 12.59
N ALA A 6 -4.65 15.89 13.29
CA ALA A 6 -3.62 14.89 13.56
C ALA A 6 -3.76 13.75 12.54
N VAL A 7 -3.33 13.99 11.30
CA VAL A 7 -3.19 12.95 10.25
C VAL A 7 -1.73 12.69 9.88
N ASP A 8 -0.76 13.16 10.68
CA ASP A 8 0.67 13.11 10.33
C ASP A 8 1.55 12.42 11.39
N ALA A 9 1.10 11.28 11.91
CA ALA A 9 2.01 10.36 12.57
C ALA A 9 2.26 9.19 11.61
N PRO A 10 3.49 8.94 11.12
CA PRO A 10 3.78 7.67 10.47
C PRO A 10 3.53 6.60 11.52
N ALA A 11 2.44 5.83 11.33
CA ALA A 11 2.13 4.70 12.18
C ALA A 11 3.41 3.85 12.33
N PRO A 12 3.71 3.33 13.53
CA PRO A 12 4.91 2.54 13.74
C PRO A 12 4.96 1.46 12.68
N VAL A 13 6.03 1.48 11.89
CA VAL A 13 6.30 0.57 10.78
C VAL A 13 6.29 -0.86 11.31
N ASN A 14 5.13 -1.49 11.36
CA ASN A 14 4.98 -2.82 11.91
C ASN A 14 5.61 -3.81 10.91
N PRO A 15 6.75 -4.45 11.24
CA PRO A 15 7.47 -5.29 10.31
C PRO A 15 6.62 -6.49 9.82
N ALA A 16 5.67 -6.96 10.63
CA ALA A 16 4.73 -7.99 10.21
C ALA A 16 3.82 -7.53 9.06
N LEU A 17 3.49 -6.23 9.04
CA LEU A 17 2.69 -5.61 8.00
C LEU A 17 3.49 -5.47 6.69
N PHE A 18 4.79 -5.18 6.78
CA PHE A 18 5.69 -5.19 5.61
C PHE A 18 5.85 -6.58 5.00
N CYS A 19 6.12 -7.60 5.82
CA CYS A 19 6.20 -8.98 5.33
C CYS A 19 4.87 -9.44 4.72
N HIS A 20 3.74 -9.03 5.31
CA HIS A 20 2.42 -9.35 4.77
C HIS A 20 2.15 -8.68 3.42
N LEU A 21 2.54 -7.41 3.26
CA LEU A 21 2.41 -6.71 1.98
C LEU A 21 3.31 -7.31 0.91
N GLU A 22 4.54 -7.69 1.25
CA GLU A 22 5.44 -8.34 0.31
C GLU A 22 4.88 -9.69 -0.14
N TRP A 23 4.32 -10.48 0.78
CA TRP A 23 3.60 -11.71 0.43
C TRP A 23 2.37 -11.47 -0.46
N LYS A 24 1.74 -10.29 -0.34
CA LYS A 24 0.60 -9.88 -1.16
C LYS A 24 0.99 -9.10 -2.42
N ALA A 25 2.27 -8.86 -2.68
CA ALA A 25 2.74 -8.01 -3.77
C ALA A 25 2.22 -8.47 -5.14
N GLU A 26 2.30 -9.76 -5.43
CA GLU A 26 1.80 -10.34 -6.69
C GLU A 26 0.28 -10.15 -6.85
N GLN A 27 -0.49 -10.32 -5.77
CA GLN A 27 -1.94 -10.10 -5.77
C GLN A 27 -2.29 -8.63 -6.00
N ILE A 28 -1.60 -7.71 -5.32
CA ILE A 28 -1.76 -6.26 -5.48
C ILE A 28 -1.46 -5.85 -6.92
N LEU A 29 -0.36 -6.35 -7.49
CA LEU A 29 0.00 -6.10 -8.89
C LEU A 29 -1.04 -6.66 -9.86
N GLY A 30 -1.56 -7.86 -9.61
CA GLY A 30 -2.65 -8.45 -10.39
C GLY A 30 -3.92 -7.58 -10.38
N GLN A 31 -4.32 -7.07 -9.22
CA GLN A 31 -5.47 -6.18 -9.09
C GLN A 31 -5.23 -4.83 -9.79
N LEU A 32 -4.02 -4.27 -9.69
CA LEU A 32 -3.65 -3.06 -10.43
C LEU A 32 -3.76 -3.26 -11.95
N ARG A 33 -3.34 -4.42 -12.47
CA ARG A 33 -3.49 -4.77 -13.90
C ARG A 33 -4.95 -4.97 -14.28
N ALA A 34 -5.78 -5.47 -13.37
CA ALA A 34 -7.23 -5.56 -13.54
C ALA A 34 -7.96 -4.21 -13.43
N GLY A 35 -7.25 -3.10 -13.27
CA GLY A 35 -7.82 -1.74 -13.25
C GLY A 35 -8.23 -1.22 -11.88
N TYR A 36 -7.84 -1.88 -10.78
CA TYR A 36 -8.13 -1.40 -9.43
C TYR A 36 -7.27 -0.16 -9.12
N SER A 37 -7.87 0.83 -8.48
CA SER A 37 -7.16 2.05 -8.05
C SER A 37 -6.37 1.83 -6.76
N LEU A 38 -5.27 2.58 -6.59
CA LEU A 38 -4.48 2.53 -5.34
C LEU A 38 -5.31 2.88 -4.10
N VAL A 39 -6.25 3.83 -4.19
CA VAL A 39 -7.23 4.16 -3.12
C VAL A 39 -8.04 2.94 -2.67
N ARG A 40 -8.39 2.05 -3.60
CA ARG A 40 -9.17 0.84 -3.27
C ARG A 40 -8.28 -0.18 -2.57
N LEU A 41 -7.04 -0.32 -3.02
CA LEU A 41 -6.07 -1.24 -2.46
C LEU A 41 -5.59 -0.77 -1.07
N SER A 42 -5.43 0.53 -0.86
CA SER A 42 -5.09 1.12 0.44
C SER A 42 -6.13 0.77 1.50
N ALA A 43 -7.42 0.80 1.14
CA ALA A 43 -8.51 0.39 2.03
C ALA A 43 -8.52 -1.13 2.29
N VAL A 44 -8.35 -1.96 1.26
CA VAL A 44 -8.36 -3.43 1.37
C VAL A 44 -7.21 -3.94 2.24
N TYR A 45 -6.00 -3.45 1.98
CA TYR A 45 -4.79 -3.87 2.68
C TYR A 45 -4.52 -3.05 3.94
N LYS A 46 -5.40 -2.08 4.27
CA LYS A 46 -5.29 -1.17 5.43
C LYS A 46 -3.93 -0.49 5.51
N VAL A 47 -3.43 -0.01 4.38
CA VAL A 47 -2.14 0.67 4.26
C VAL A 47 -2.32 2.03 3.61
N PRO A 48 -1.46 3.02 3.92
CA PRO A 48 -1.51 4.32 3.25
C PRO A 48 -1.28 4.17 1.75
N GLU A 49 -2.06 4.90 0.94
CA GLU A 49 -1.86 4.96 -0.51
C GLU A 49 -0.43 5.38 -0.91
N PRO A 50 0.20 6.39 -0.27
CA PRO A 50 1.58 6.77 -0.59
C PRO A 50 2.55 5.60 -0.46
N HIS A 51 2.35 4.76 0.55
CA HIS A 51 3.18 3.58 0.79
C HIS A 51 3.08 2.57 -0.36
N LEU A 52 1.86 2.28 -0.82
CA LEU A 52 1.65 1.43 -1.99
C LEU A 52 2.26 2.05 -3.25
N ARG A 53 2.12 3.37 -3.44
CA ARG A 53 2.67 4.08 -4.60
C ARG A 53 4.19 3.96 -4.68
N GLU A 54 4.89 4.00 -3.56
CA GLU A 54 6.34 3.82 -3.49
C GLU A 54 6.76 2.36 -3.74
N ARG A 55 5.97 1.39 -3.24
CA ARG A 55 6.29 -0.05 -3.34
C ARG A 55 5.96 -0.67 -4.69
N VAL A 56 4.92 -0.20 -5.38
CA VAL A 56 4.47 -0.76 -6.67
C VAL A 56 5.59 -0.80 -7.74
N PRO A 57 6.41 0.25 -7.94
CA PRO A 57 7.55 0.19 -8.86
C PRO A 57 8.58 -0.90 -8.48
N GLU A 58 8.87 -1.07 -7.19
CA GLU A 58 9.79 -2.11 -6.71
C GLU A 58 9.23 -3.50 -6.98
N TRP A 59 7.96 -3.73 -6.64
CA TRP A 59 7.29 -5.01 -6.89
C TRP A 59 7.18 -5.32 -8.38
N ARG A 60 6.95 -4.34 -9.25
CA ARG A 60 6.94 -4.55 -10.71
C ARG A 60 8.29 -5.01 -11.26
N ARG A 61 9.40 -4.59 -10.65
CA ARG A 61 10.74 -5.07 -11.03
C ARG A 61 11.01 -6.48 -10.50
N LYS A 62 10.57 -6.78 -9.27
CA LYS A 62 10.78 -8.08 -8.60
C LYS A 62 9.88 -9.18 -9.17
N TYR A 63 8.65 -8.83 -9.54
CA TYR A 63 7.61 -9.72 -10.08
C TYR A 63 7.16 -9.21 -11.46
N PRO A 64 8.01 -9.35 -12.49
CA PRO A 64 7.59 -9.07 -13.86
C PRO A 64 6.44 -10.01 -14.23
N ALA A 65 5.44 -9.46 -14.92
CA ALA A 65 4.27 -10.20 -15.41
C ALA A 65 4.67 -11.36 -16.32
#